data_AF-X1SLI7-F1
#
_entry.id   AF-X1SLI7-F1
#
_cell.length_a   1.000
_cell.length_b   1.000
_cell.length_c   1.000
_cell.angle_alpha   90.00
_cell.angle_beta   90.00
_cell.angle_gamma   90.00
#
_symmetry.space_group_name_H-M   'P 1'
#
loop_
_entity.id
_entity.type
_entity.pdbx_description
1 polymer ?
#
loop_
_entity_poly.entity_id
_entity_poly.type
_entity_poly.pdbx_seq_one_letter_code
_entity_poly.pdbx_strand_id
1 'polypeptide(L)'
;RPEFALAMAQIAAAQRGRSGEAYILSGERIDQRNQTFMLQEVAGVHGRCYGIPVWQFWLMAGIGYVYNWIRDTTPGFTLDEARIVTSNSDISHEKASKELGFQPRPMRETVVDTIEWFRQNGKL
;
A
#
# COMPACT_ATOMS: atom_id res chain seq x y z
N ARG A 1 -15.25 0.34 15.10
CA ARG A 1 -14.48 -0.86 14.74
C ARG A 1 -13.47 -0.47 13.66
N PRO A 2 -12.20 -0.88 13.76
CA PRO A 2 -11.13 -0.37 12.92
C PRO A 2 -11.26 -0.72 11.43
N GLU A 3 -12.07 -1.72 11.06
CA GLU A 3 -12.28 -2.12 9.65
C GLU A 3 -12.88 -1.02 8.75
N PHE A 4 -13.60 -0.04 9.33
CA PHE A 4 -14.23 1.05 8.58
C PHE A 4 -13.54 2.40 8.77
N ALA A 5 -12.29 2.42 9.22
CA ALA A 5 -11.58 3.67 9.56
C ALA A 5 -11.56 4.68 8.40
N LEU A 6 -11.39 4.22 7.16
CA LEU A 6 -11.41 5.08 5.96
C LEU A 6 -12.78 5.71 5.72
N ALA A 7 -13.84 4.90 5.70
CA ALA A 7 -15.21 5.38 5.48
C ALA A 7 -15.64 6.34 6.59
N MET A 8 -15.33 6.02 7.85
CA MET A 8 -15.61 6.89 8.99
C MET A 8 -14.86 8.21 8.90
N ALA A 9 -13.60 8.20 8.44
CA ALA A 9 -12.84 9.43 8.23
C ALA A 9 -13.38 10.27 7.07
N GLN A 10 -13.84 9.64 5.98
CA GLN A 10 -14.50 10.35 4.88
C GLN A 10 -15.80 11.03 5.32
N ILE A 11 -16.62 10.32 6.11
CA ILE A 11 -17.84 10.88 6.71
C ILE A 11 -17.49 12.01 7.67
N ALA A 12 -16.47 11.83 8.52
CA ALA A 12 -16.02 12.85 9.45
C ALA A 12 -15.48 14.09 8.71
N ALA A 13 -14.77 13.92 7.61
CA ALA A 13 -14.30 15.02 6.76
C ALA A 13 -15.49 15.79 6.18
N ALA A 14 -16.54 15.10 5.73
CA ALA A 14 -17.75 15.75 5.22
C ALA A 14 -18.52 16.53 6.30
N GLN A 15 -18.52 16.04 7.54
CA GLN A 15 -19.28 16.65 8.65
C GLN A 15 -18.51 17.74 9.40
N ARG A 16 -17.20 17.56 9.59
CA ARG A 16 -16.35 18.33 10.51
C ARG A 16 -15.05 18.82 9.87
N GLY A 17 -14.76 18.42 8.64
CA GLY A 17 -13.61 18.91 7.90
C GLY A 17 -13.75 20.39 7.59
N ARG A 18 -12.60 21.04 7.38
CA ARG A 18 -12.54 22.45 7.04
C ARG A 18 -12.51 22.64 5.53
N SER A 19 -13.26 23.62 5.04
CA SER A 19 -13.25 23.97 3.61
C SER A 19 -11.86 24.44 3.17
N GLY A 20 -11.42 24.00 2.00
CA GLY A 20 -10.09 24.30 1.46
C GLY A 20 -8.94 23.47 2.05
N GLU A 21 -9.22 22.54 2.95
CA GLU A 21 -8.19 21.75 3.63
C GLU A 21 -8.13 20.30 3.13
N ALA A 22 -6.92 19.75 3.04
CA ALA A 22 -6.69 18.34 2.71
C ALA A 22 -6.36 17.52 3.97
N TYR A 23 -6.86 16.28 3.98
CA TYR A 23 -6.61 15.28 5.02
C TYR A 23 -6.05 14.01 4.38
N ILE A 24 -4.88 13.59 4.82
CA ILE A 24 -4.26 12.36 4.33
C ILE A 24 -4.57 11.21 5.29
N LEU A 25 -5.14 10.13 4.75
CA LEU A 25 -5.51 8.93 5.49
C LEU A 25 -4.45 7.85 5.29
N SER A 26 -3.22 8.14 5.70
CA SER A 26 -2.13 7.15 5.67
C SER A 26 -2.20 6.21 6.89
N GLY A 27 -1.69 4.99 6.73
CA GLY A 27 -1.52 4.04 7.82
C GLY A 27 -0.13 4.10 8.44
N GLU A 28 0.26 3.01 9.09
CA GLU A 28 1.62 2.81 9.58
C GLU A 28 2.65 2.84 8.44
N ARG A 29 3.79 3.50 8.67
CA ARG A 29 4.94 3.45 7.76
C ARG A 29 5.65 2.11 7.91
N ILE A 30 5.66 1.32 6.83
CA ILE A 30 6.34 0.03 6.77
C ILE A 30 7.22 0.02 5.53
N ASP A 31 8.47 -0.41 5.67
CA ASP A 31 9.35 -0.62 4.52
C ASP A 31 8.98 -1.91 3.76
N GLN A 32 9.30 -1.95 2.47
CA GLN A 32 8.97 -3.07 1.60
C GLN A 32 9.48 -4.42 2.13
N ARG A 33 10.63 -4.44 2.81
CA ARG A 33 11.23 -5.67 3.34
C ARG A 33 10.43 -6.18 4.54
N ASN A 34 10.11 -5.31 5.49
CA ASN A 34 9.28 -5.65 6.64
C ASN A 34 7.85 -6.03 6.24
N GLN A 35 7.27 -5.38 5.23
CA GLN A 35 5.99 -5.80 4.66
C GLN A 35 6.06 -7.22 4.09
N THR A 36 7.14 -7.55 3.37
CA THR A 36 7.33 -8.89 2.81
C THR A 36 7.52 -9.94 3.90
N PHE A 37 8.31 -9.66 4.94
CA PHE A 37 8.46 -10.56 6.08
C PHE A 37 7.15 -10.78 6.83
N MET A 38 6.36 -9.72 7.03
CA MET A 38 5.03 -9.82 7.64
C MET A 38 4.11 -10.74 6.84
N LEU A 39 4.11 -10.61 5.50
CA LEU A 39 3.35 -11.50 4.62
C LEU A 39 3.80 -12.95 4.72
N GLN A 40 5.12 -13.19 4.71
CA GLN A 40 5.70 -14.54 4.85
C GLN A 40 5.31 -15.20 6.15
N GLU A 41 5.43 -14.47 7.25
CA GLU A 41 5.09 -14.94 8.59
C GLU A 41 3.60 -15.33 8.68
N VAL A 42 2.70 -14.46 8.21
CA VAL A 42 1.25 -14.70 8.26
C VAL A 42 0.80 -15.79 7.29
N ALA A 43 1.39 -15.86 6.09
CA ALA A 43 1.11 -16.88 5.11
C ALA A 43 1.66 -18.26 5.51
N GLY A 44 2.66 -18.31 6.40
CA GLY A 44 3.40 -19.52 6.76
C GLY A 44 4.43 -19.93 5.70
N VAL A 45 4.76 -19.03 4.76
CA VAL A 45 5.68 -19.29 3.65
C VAL A 45 7.03 -18.65 3.96
N HIS A 46 8.08 -19.46 3.98
CA HIS A 46 9.43 -18.98 4.26
C HIS A 46 10.24 -18.95 2.96
N GLY A 47 10.62 -17.75 2.50
CA GLY A 47 11.35 -17.56 1.26
C GLY A 47 12.45 -16.51 1.40
N ARG A 48 13.53 -16.66 0.64
CA ARG A 48 14.57 -15.62 0.54
C ARG A 48 14.04 -14.45 -0.28
N CYS A 49 13.96 -13.28 0.33
CA CYS A 49 13.71 -12.03 -0.37
C CYS A 49 15.05 -11.42 -0.81
N TYR A 50 15.27 -11.37 -2.11
CA TYR A 50 16.41 -10.64 -2.69
C TYR A 50 15.96 -9.20 -2.97
N GLY A 51 16.65 -8.24 -2.37
CA GLY A 51 16.49 -6.84 -2.75
C GLY A 51 17.17 -6.57 -4.09
N ILE A 52 16.53 -5.79 -4.94
CA ILE A 52 17.13 -5.28 -6.17
C ILE A 52 17.54 -3.81 -5.97
N PRO A 53 18.71 -3.37 -6.48
CA PRO A 53 19.06 -1.97 -6.54
C PRO A 53 18.02 -1.14 -7.31
N VAL A 54 17.81 0.10 -6.87
CA VAL A 54 16.83 1.02 -7.46
C VAL A 54 17.03 1.23 -8.97
N TRP A 55 18.27 1.31 -9.44
CA TRP A 55 18.54 1.48 -10.88
C TRP A 55 18.10 0.27 -11.72
N GLN A 56 18.19 -0.95 -11.18
CA GLN A 56 17.71 -2.16 -11.86
C GLN A 56 16.19 -2.14 -11.96
N PHE A 57 15.52 -1.69 -10.90
CA PHE A 57 14.08 -1.54 -10.88
C PHE A 57 13.58 -0.53 -11.93
N TRP A 58 14.25 0.62 -12.05
CA TRP A 58 13.97 1.60 -13.12
C TRP A 58 14.21 1.04 -14.52
N LEU A 59 15.29 0.28 -14.71
CA LEU A 59 15.57 -0.38 -15.99
C LEU A 59 14.46 -1.36 -16.38
N MET A 60 14.00 -2.18 -15.42
CA MET A 60 12.91 -3.14 -15.63
C MET A 60 11.60 -2.43 -16.00
N ALA A 61 11.28 -1.32 -15.31
CA ALA A 61 10.10 -0.52 -15.63
C ALA A 61 10.18 0.12 -17.02
N GLY A 62 11.36 0.59 -17.44
CA GLY A 62 11.60 1.12 -18.78
C GLY A 62 11.43 0.07 -19.88
N ILE A 63 11.98 -1.14 -19.68
CA ILE A 63 11.81 -2.26 -20.61
C ILE A 63 10.32 -2.67 -20.69
N GLY A 64 9.65 -2.74 -19.54
CA GLY A 64 8.22 -3.01 -19.46
C GLY A 64 7.41 -1.99 -20.26
N TYR A 65 7.69 -0.70 -20.10
CA TYR A 65 7.02 0.36 -20.86
C TYR A 65 7.14 0.16 -22.38
N VAL A 66 8.36 -0.09 -22.89
CA VAL A 66 8.60 -0.33 -24.32
C VAL A 66 7.88 -1.58 -24.81
N TYR A 67 7.91 -2.66 -24.02
CA TYR A 67 7.25 -3.92 -24.36
C TYR A 67 5.72 -3.75 -24.48
N ASN A 68 5.10 -3.04 -23.53
CA ASN A 68 3.66 -2.80 -23.56
C ASN A 68 3.26 -1.87 -24.71
N TRP A 69 4.08 -0.87 -25.02
CA TRP A 69 3.85 -0.03 -26.20
C TRP A 69 3.81 -0.83 -27.51
N ILE A 70 4.56 -1.95 -27.58
CA ILE A 70 4.58 -2.83 -28.76
C ILE A 70 3.42 -3.85 -28.74
N ARG A 71 3.02 -4.35 -27.57
CA ARG A 71 2.06 -5.45 -27.44
C ARG A 71 0.62 -5.05 -27.07
N ASP A 72 0.37 -3.78 -26.81
CA ASP A 72 -0.91 -3.25 -26.34
C ASP A 72 -1.46 -4.04 -25.12
N THR A 73 -0.54 -4.49 -24.27
CA THR A 73 -0.85 -5.22 -23.04
C THR A 73 -0.86 -4.29 -21.85
N THR A 74 -1.64 -4.63 -20.82
CA THR A 74 -1.61 -3.90 -19.55
C THR A 74 -0.26 -4.13 -18.88
N PRO A 75 0.51 -3.06 -18.57
CA PRO A 75 1.79 -3.22 -17.90
C PRO A 75 1.59 -3.79 -16.50
N GLY A 76 2.30 -4.87 -16.17
CA GLY A 76 2.45 -5.29 -14.77
C GLY A 76 3.47 -4.45 -13.99
N PHE A 77 4.31 -3.68 -14.69
CA PHE A 77 5.30 -2.75 -14.13
C PHE A 77 5.45 -1.51 -15.00
N THR A 78 4.99 -0.36 -14.50
CA THR A 78 5.08 0.96 -15.14
C THR A 78 6.19 1.82 -14.55
N LEU A 79 6.62 2.84 -15.30
CA LEU A 79 7.53 3.87 -14.79
C LEU A 79 6.92 4.65 -13.62
N ASP A 80 5.60 4.81 -13.60
CA ASP A 80 4.89 5.48 -12.50
C ASP A 80 4.93 4.65 -11.22
N GLU A 81 4.72 3.34 -11.30
CA GLU A 81 4.90 2.44 -10.14
C GLU A 81 6.34 2.47 -9.64
N ALA A 82 7.32 2.51 -10.56
CA ALA A 82 8.72 2.62 -10.19
C ALA A 82 9.00 3.90 -9.40
N ARG A 83 8.40 5.02 -9.83
CA ARG A 83 8.47 6.31 -9.14
C ARG A 83 7.80 6.25 -7.77
N ILE A 84 6.61 5.65 -7.66
CA ILE A 84 5.87 5.56 -6.40
C ILE A 84 6.67 4.76 -5.36
N VAL A 85 7.14 3.56 -5.72
CA VAL A 85 7.88 2.67 -4.81
C VAL A 85 9.20 3.29 -4.36
N THR A 86 9.82 4.14 -5.19
CA THR A 86 11.09 4.81 -4.86
C THR A 86 10.93 6.20 -4.23
N SER A 87 9.69 6.67 -4.09
CA SER A 87 9.39 7.98 -3.48
C SER A 87 9.29 7.91 -1.95
N ASN A 88 9.13 9.07 -1.33
CA ASN A 88 8.96 9.16 0.12
C ASN A 88 7.65 8.49 0.58
N SER A 89 7.76 7.46 1.42
CA SER A 89 6.63 6.80 2.08
C SER A 89 6.32 7.35 3.47
N ASP A 90 7.10 8.32 3.96
CA ASP A 90 6.86 8.97 5.24
C ASP A 90 5.78 10.05 5.11
N ILE A 91 4.53 9.64 5.34
CA ILE A 91 3.33 10.45 5.17
C ILE A 91 2.57 10.46 6.49
N SER A 92 2.42 11.64 7.08
CA SER A 92 1.72 11.81 8.36
C SER A 92 0.20 11.91 8.17
N HIS A 93 -0.53 11.12 8.95
CA HIS A 93 -1.98 11.22 9.13
C HIS A 93 -2.37 12.06 10.36
N GLU A 94 -1.42 12.77 10.99
CA GLU A 94 -1.62 13.47 12.28
C GLU A 94 -2.79 14.46 12.23
N LYS A 95 -2.94 15.20 11.12
CA LYS A 95 -4.06 16.12 10.93
C LYS A 95 -5.40 15.41 10.90
N ALA A 96 -5.50 14.30 10.17
CA ALA A 96 -6.71 13.48 10.11
C ALA A 96 -7.03 12.87 11.49
N SER A 97 -6.02 12.44 12.24
CA SER A 97 -6.20 11.92 13.59
C SER A 97 -6.70 12.98 14.56
N LYS A 98 -6.13 14.18 14.54
CA LYS A 98 -6.50 15.28 15.44
C LYS A 98 -7.88 15.85 15.13
N GLU A 99 -8.18 16.10 13.87
CA GLU A 99 -9.39 16.84 13.49
C GLU A 99 -10.58 15.93 13.15
N LEU A 100 -10.32 14.74 12.59
CA LEU A 100 -11.37 13.80 12.16
C LEU A 100 -11.52 12.60 13.10
N GLY A 101 -10.61 12.44 14.07
CA GLY A 101 -10.55 11.24 14.92
C GLY A 101 -10.12 9.99 14.16
N PHE A 102 -9.42 10.15 13.04
CA PHE A 102 -8.96 9.02 12.23
C PHE A 102 -7.92 8.18 12.98
N GLN A 103 -8.21 6.90 13.12
CA GLN A 103 -7.32 5.91 13.71
C GLN A 103 -7.14 4.76 12.72
N PRO A 104 -6.01 4.70 11.99
CA PRO A 104 -5.76 3.62 11.05
C PRO A 104 -5.62 2.29 11.79
N ARG A 105 -6.09 1.22 11.16
CA ARG A 105 -5.85 -0.14 11.67
C ARG A 105 -4.40 -0.56 11.43
N PRO A 106 -3.79 -1.37 12.30
CA PRO A 106 -2.46 -1.93 12.05
C PRO A 106 -2.42 -2.73 10.74
N MET A 107 -1.34 -2.58 9.96
CA MET A 107 -1.21 -3.28 8.67
C MET A 107 -1.27 -4.80 8.84
N ARG A 108 -0.70 -5.32 9.93
CA ARG A 108 -0.66 -6.76 10.21
C ARG A 108 -2.04 -7.40 10.23
N GLU A 109 -3.02 -6.73 10.83
CA GLU A 109 -4.38 -7.28 10.86
C GLU A 109 -4.98 -7.35 9.45
N THR A 110 -4.75 -6.34 8.60
CA THR A 110 -5.17 -6.36 7.19
C THR A 110 -4.53 -7.52 6.45
N VAL A 111 -3.24 -7.80 6.70
CA VAL A 111 -2.53 -8.93 6.09
C VAL A 111 -3.14 -10.26 6.52
N VAL A 112 -3.44 -10.44 7.82
CA VAL A 112 -4.10 -11.64 8.34
C VAL A 112 -5.46 -11.86 7.69
N ASP A 113 -6.32 -10.85 7.70
CA ASP A 113 -7.66 -10.94 7.12
C ASP A 113 -7.60 -11.27 5.62
N THR A 114 -6.64 -10.67 4.91
CA THR A 114 -6.45 -10.88 3.48
C THR A 114 -6.00 -12.31 3.20
N ILE A 115 -4.97 -12.81 3.89
CA ILE A 115 -4.49 -14.18 3.73
C ILE A 115 -5.58 -15.20 4.04
N GLU A 116 -6.35 -14.97 5.10
CA GLU A 116 -7.48 -15.83 5.45
C GLU A 116 -8.55 -15.84 4.35
N TRP A 117 -8.87 -14.68 3.78
CA TRP A 117 -9.76 -14.59 2.62
C TRP A 117 -9.23 -15.38 1.42
N PHE A 118 -7.93 -15.29 1.11
CA PHE A 118 -7.32 -16.06 0.02
C PHE A 118 -7.44 -17.57 0.25
N ARG A 119 -7.23 -18.06 1.49
CA ARG A 119 -7.39 -19.49 1.85
C ARG A 119 -8.83 -19.96 1.67
N GLN A 120 -9.80 -19.19 2.15
CA GLN A 120 -11.23 -19.52 2.05
C GLN A 120 -11.73 -19.56 0.60
N ASN A 121 -11.09 -18.82 -0.30
CA ASN A 121 -11.45 -18.76 -1.71
C ASN A 121 -10.59 -19.70 -2.59
N GLY A 122 -9.75 -20.55 -2.01
CA GLY A 122 -8.89 -21.49 -2.76
C GLY A 122 -7.86 -20.81 -3.66
N LYS A 123 -7.40 -19.61 -3.27
CA LYS A 123 -6.42 -18.81 -4.02
C LYS A 123 -5.01 -18.84 -3.39
N LEU A 124 -4.80 -19.69 -2.39
CA LEU A 124 -3.55 -19.94 -1.67
C LEU A 124 -3.24 -21.44 -1.67
#